data_AF-A0A497R3G9-F1
#
_entry.id   AF-A0A497R3G9-F1
#
_cell.length_a   1.000
_cell.length_b   1.000
_cell.length_c   1.000
_cell.angle_alpha   90.00
_cell.angle_beta   90.00
_cell.angle_gamma   90.00
#
_symmetry.space_group_name_H-M   'P 1'
#
loop_
_entity.id
_entity.type
_entity.pdbx_description
1 polymer ?
#
loop_
_entity_poly.entity_id
_entity_poly.type
_entity_poly.pdbx_seq_one_letter_code
_entity_poly.pdbx_strand_id
1 'polypeptide(L)'
;MDSNWAIVILTGVLAVITAWYAYSNHRYVKLFEDDRKRRVIKELAEKIFLPLRSQLRDEKYGFMNNMYISKIFPYENKIWVTLFERGTSDSEPISKYIENEDAKILLVSKDNILDRRLPKIQELCRAYDENVEKLKELIKNIAESIPDEFISFLEKTLEQHGDRKLVIQFRQNRLEFTLTLLRDILLQKERLHPNNIFSDFWKEYGRQVYSEFLKIDVMREKMEQLSQIRDQIIEIAEELLIELQELLKEWKKKYELTGLELQAPDELA
;
A
#
# COMPACT_ATOMS: atom_id res chain seq x y z
N MET A 1 -79.81 16.31 19.83
CA MET A 1 -78.90 15.70 20.82
C MET A 1 -77.63 15.27 20.06
N ASP A 2 -77.04 16.19 19.29
CA ASP A 2 -76.25 15.82 18.08
C ASP A 2 -74.84 16.44 18.03
N SER A 3 -74.50 17.31 18.99
CA SER A 3 -73.21 18.03 19.01
C SER A 3 -72.06 17.20 19.58
N ASN A 4 -72.31 16.29 20.53
CA ASN A 4 -71.27 15.45 21.13
C ASN A 4 -70.73 14.38 20.17
N TRP A 5 -71.59 13.82 19.30
CA TRP A 5 -71.15 12.85 18.28
C TRP A 5 -70.26 13.49 17.21
N ALA A 6 -70.57 14.74 16.81
CA ALA A 6 -69.73 15.49 15.88
C ALA A 6 -68.32 15.75 16.45
N ILE A 7 -68.21 16.09 17.74
CA ILE A 7 -66.92 16.31 18.41
C ILE A 7 -66.13 14.99 18.52
N VAL A 8 -66.78 13.88 18.86
CA VAL A 8 -66.14 12.55 18.92
C VAL A 8 -65.61 12.13 17.55
N ILE A 9 -66.39 12.34 16.48
CA ILE A 9 -65.97 12.05 15.10
C ILE A 9 -64.80 12.94 14.69
N LEU A 10 -64.88 14.25 14.94
CA LEU A 10 -63.77 15.19 14.66
C LEU A 10 -62.49 14.83 15.41
N THR A 11 -62.61 14.45 16.68
CA THR A 11 -61.46 14.03 17.50
C THR A 11 -60.86 12.72 16.99
N GLY A 12 -61.69 11.76 16.58
CA GLY A 12 -61.24 10.51 15.97
C GLY A 12 -60.54 10.73 14.63
N VAL A 13 -61.09 11.59 13.77
CA VAL A 13 -60.45 11.99 12.49
C VAL A 13 -59.11 12.67 12.74
N LEU A 14 -59.04 13.60 13.70
CA LEU A 14 -57.80 14.28 14.06
C LEU A 14 -56.75 13.28 14.56
N ALA A 15 -57.11 12.36 15.44
CA ALA A 15 -56.22 11.33 15.96
C ALA A 15 -55.67 10.41 14.85
N VAL A 16 -56.50 10.03 13.87
CA VAL A 16 -56.08 9.24 12.71
C VAL A 16 -55.11 10.03 11.83
N ILE A 17 -55.38 11.31 11.57
CA ILE A 17 -54.48 12.19 10.81
C ILE A 17 -53.14 12.36 11.53
N THR A 18 -53.15 12.57 12.85
CA THR A 18 -51.93 12.70 13.66
C THR A 18 -51.12 11.39 13.69
N ALA A 19 -51.78 10.24 13.84
CA ALA A 19 -51.11 8.94 13.79
C ALA A 19 -50.50 8.66 12.41
N TRP A 20 -51.21 8.99 11.33
CA TRP A 20 -50.70 8.87 9.97
C TRP A 20 -49.51 9.80 9.73
N TYR A 21 -49.59 11.05 10.19
CA TYR A 21 -48.49 12.02 10.09
C TYR A 21 -47.26 11.55 10.87
N ALA A 22 -47.42 11.04 12.09
CA ALA A 22 -46.33 10.49 12.90
C ALA A 22 -45.69 9.26 12.22
N TYR A 23 -46.48 8.36 11.66
CA TYR A 23 -45.98 7.20 10.91
C TYR A 23 -45.22 7.63 9.64
N SER A 24 -45.79 8.56 8.88
CA SER A 24 -45.18 9.10 7.67
C SER A 24 -43.86 9.80 7.98
N ASN A 25 -43.84 10.67 9.00
CA ASN A 25 -42.62 11.37 9.44
C ASN A 25 -41.56 10.39 9.93
N HIS A 26 -41.93 9.35 10.69
CA HIS A 26 -41.00 8.29 11.09
C HIS A 26 -40.40 7.55 9.90
N ARG A 27 -41.21 7.27 8.87
CA ARG A 27 -40.73 6.66 7.61
C ARG A 27 -39.76 7.59 6.87
N TYR A 28 -40.05 8.88 6.77
CA TYR A 28 -39.14 9.86 6.14
C TYR A 28 -37.83 10.00 6.90
N VAL A 29 -37.87 10.07 8.24
CA VAL A 29 -36.64 10.13 9.07
C VAL A 29 -35.77 8.90 8.83
N LYS A 30 -36.36 7.69 8.79
CA LYS A 30 -35.60 6.46 8.46
C LYS A 30 -34.95 6.53 7.09
N LEU A 31 -35.68 6.98 6.06
CA LEU A 31 -35.13 7.13 4.71
C LEU A 31 -33.94 8.12 4.69
N PHE A 32 -34.05 9.26 5.37
CA PHE A 32 -32.95 10.22 5.47
C PHE A 32 -31.75 9.66 6.25
N GLU A 33 -31.98 8.87 7.30
CA GLU A 33 -30.91 8.20 8.04
C GLU A 33 -30.17 7.17 7.19
N ASP A 34 -30.90 6.39 6.39
CA ASP A 34 -30.33 5.39 5.49
C ASP A 34 -29.55 6.04 4.35
N ASP A 35 -30.07 7.12 3.75
CA ASP A 35 -29.36 7.92 2.73
C ASP A 35 -28.10 8.59 3.30
N ARG A 36 -28.15 9.06 4.55
CA ARG A 36 -26.97 9.62 5.23
C ARG A 36 -25.91 8.55 5.45
N LYS A 37 -26.30 7.36 5.94
CA LYS A 37 -25.39 6.23 6.12
C LYS A 37 -24.77 5.81 4.79
N ARG A 38 -25.56 5.66 3.74
CA ARG A 38 -25.07 5.32 2.39
C ARG A 38 -24.02 6.32 1.91
N ARG A 39 -24.25 7.63 2.08
CA ARG A 39 -23.27 8.67 1.73
C ARG A 39 -21.97 8.54 2.52
N VAL A 40 -22.05 8.36 3.83
CA VAL A 40 -20.85 8.19 4.67
C VAL A 40 -20.05 6.94 4.27
N ILE A 41 -20.73 5.83 3.99
CA ILE A 41 -20.09 4.59 3.55
C ILE A 41 -19.43 4.77 2.18
N LYS A 42 -20.08 5.49 1.26
CA LYS A 42 -19.50 5.85 -0.04
C LYS A 42 -18.24 6.70 0.14
N GLU A 43 -18.29 7.73 0.98
CA GLU A 43 -17.11 8.56 1.26
C GLU A 43 -15.97 7.76 1.90
N LEU A 44 -16.28 6.85 2.83
CA LEU A 44 -15.30 5.93 3.41
C LEU A 44 -14.65 5.05 2.34
N ALA A 45 -15.46 4.45 1.45
CA ALA A 45 -14.95 3.64 0.36
C ALA A 45 -14.03 4.46 -0.56
N GLU A 46 -14.47 5.63 -1.00
CA GLU A 46 -13.75 6.48 -1.97
C GLU A 46 -12.48 7.11 -1.40
N LYS A 47 -12.50 7.58 -0.15
CA LYS A 47 -11.39 8.32 0.44
C LYS A 47 -10.36 7.46 1.16
N ILE A 48 -10.77 6.27 1.63
CA ILE A 48 -9.93 5.42 2.48
C ILE A 48 -9.69 4.07 1.81
N PHE A 49 -10.74 3.27 1.64
CA PHE A 49 -10.56 1.85 1.36
C PHE A 49 -10.20 1.55 -0.10
N LEU A 50 -10.70 2.32 -1.07
CA LEU A 50 -10.33 2.16 -2.48
C LEU A 50 -8.89 2.61 -2.77
N PRO A 51 -8.43 3.79 -2.30
CA PRO A 51 -7.02 4.18 -2.41
C PRO A 51 -6.07 3.20 -1.74
N LEU A 52 -6.39 2.75 -0.51
CA LEU A 52 -5.64 1.73 0.21
C LEU A 52 -5.54 0.44 -0.59
N ARG A 53 -6.67 -0.05 -1.13
CA ARG A 53 -6.71 -1.26 -1.95
C ARG A 53 -5.88 -1.12 -3.23
N SER A 54 -5.93 0.05 -3.89
CA SER A 54 -5.18 0.32 -5.11
C SER A 54 -3.67 0.31 -4.83
N GLN A 55 -3.23 1.08 -3.82
CA GLN A 55 -1.83 1.12 -3.40
C GLN A 55 -1.29 -0.27 -3.03
N LEU A 56 -2.04 -1.01 -2.22
CA LEU A 56 -1.63 -2.34 -1.79
C LEU A 56 -1.51 -3.33 -2.95
N ARG A 57 -2.38 -3.22 -3.97
CA ARG A 57 -2.31 -4.05 -5.18
C ARG A 57 -1.03 -3.77 -5.97
N ASP A 58 -0.71 -2.49 -6.18
CA ASP A 58 0.48 -2.07 -6.91
C ASP A 58 1.76 -2.49 -6.19
N GLU A 59 1.82 -2.25 -4.87
CA GLU A 59 2.98 -2.61 -4.07
C GLU A 59 3.15 -4.13 -3.98
N LYS A 60 2.07 -4.90 -3.76
CA LYS A 60 2.11 -6.37 -3.82
C LYS A 60 2.66 -6.85 -5.15
N TYR A 61 2.16 -6.30 -6.26
CA TYR A 61 2.65 -6.64 -7.60
C TYR A 61 4.15 -6.34 -7.73
N GLY A 62 4.61 -5.19 -7.24
CA GLY A 62 6.03 -4.86 -7.27
C GLY A 62 6.88 -5.76 -6.38
N PHE A 63 6.40 -6.19 -5.20
CA PHE A 63 7.10 -7.19 -4.39
C PHE A 63 7.20 -8.55 -5.10
N MET A 64 6.10 -9.06 -5.65
CA MET A 64 6.08 -10.34 -6.37
C MET A 64 7.04 -10.38 -7.57
N ASN A 65 7.29 -9.23 -8.20
CA ASN A 65 8.14 -9.11 -9.39
C ASN A 65 9.54 -8.54 -9.09
N ASN A 66 9.93 -8.40 -7.82
CA ASN A 66 11.18 -7.76 -7.41
C ASN A 66 11.39 -6.38 -8.05
N MET A 67 10.38 -5.52 -7.93
CA MET A 67 10.36 -4.13 -8.43
C MET A 67 10.01 -3.12 -7.32
N TYR A 68 10.40 -3.41 -6.07
CA TYR A 68 10.01 -2.62 -4.91
C TYR A 68 11.08 -1.63 -4.44
N ILE A 69 12.38 -1.88 -4.71
CA ILE A 69 13.45 -0.94 -4.37
C ILE A 69 13.57 0.10 -5.48
N SER A 70 13.24 1.36 -5.20
CA SER A 70 13.43 2.45 -6.15
C SER A 70 14.89 2.91 -6.18
N LYS A 71 15.40 3.31 -5.01
CA LYS A 71 16.72 3.95 -4.85
C LYS A 71 17.37 3.54 -3.53
N ILE A 72 18.69 3.43 -3.57
CA ILE A 72 19.58 3.33 -2.42
C ILE A 72 20.65 4.40 -2.65
N PHE A 73 20.77 5.38 -1.76
CA PHE A 73 21.65 6.51 -1.99
C PHE A 73 22.24 7.07 -0.69
N PRO A 74 23.45 7.66 -0.75
CA PRO A 74 24.04 8.34 0.39
C PRO A 74 23.47 9.77 0.49
N TYR A 75 23.06 10.18 1.68
CA TYR A 75 22.66 11.57 1.99
C TYR A 75 22.96 11.89 3.45
N GLU A 76 23.60 13.05 3.70
CA GLU A 76 24.01 13.50 5.04
C GLU A 76 24.79 12.44 5.84
N ASN A 77 25.76 11.78 5.21
CA ASN A 77 26.57 10.70 5.79
C ASN A 77 25.76 9.47 6.26
N LYS A 78 24.54 9.28 5.73
CA LYS A 78 23.69 8.11 5.99
C LYS A 78 23.27 7.47 4.68
N ILE A 79 22.98 6.18 4.71
CA ILE A 79 22.35 5.49 3.59
C ILE A 79 20.83 5.57 3.74
N TRP A 80 20.17 6.00 2.67
CA TRP A 80 18.73 6.07 2.54
C TRP A 80 18.24 5.02 1.56
N VAL A 81 17.10 4.43 1.88
CA VAL A 81 16.42 3.41 1.07
C VAL A 81 15.02 3.90 0.80
N THR A 82 14.63 3.94 -0.47
CA THR A 82 13.28 4.31 -0.91
C THR A 82 12.65 3.11 -1.56
N LEU A 83 11.47 2.71 -1.07
CA LEU A 83 10.66 1.63 -1.63
C LEU A 83 9.43 2.21 -2.29
N PHE A 84 9.21 1.87 -3.57
CA PHE A 84 8.15 2.45 -4.41
C PHE A 84 8.16 3.99 -4.43
N GLU A 85 8.64 4.59 -5.52
CA GLU A 85 8.63 6.04 -5.65
C GLU A 85 7.27 6.53 -6.15
N ARG A 86 6.59 7.38 -5.36
CA ARG A 86 5.37 8.10 -5.78
C ARG A 86 5.70 9.59 -5.91
N GLY A 87 5.99 10.04 -7.12
CA GLY A 87 6.45 11.40 -7.37
C GLY A 87 7.91 11.58 -6.96
N THR A 88 8.16 12.43 -5.96
CA THR A 88 9.51 12.73 -5.45
C THR A 88 9.78 12.20 -4.04
N SER A 89 8.82 11.46 -3.45
CA SER A 89 8.92 10.92 -2.09
C SER A 89 8.72 9.41 -2.07
N ASP A 90 9.19 8.81 -0.99
CA ASP A 90 8.88 7.43 -0.62
C ASP A 90 7.36 7.25 -0.53
N SER A 91 6.90 6.03 -0.82
CA SER A 91 5.50 5.67 -0.58
C SER A 91 5.14 5.90 0.89
N GLU A 92 3.99 6.52 1.14
CA GLU A 92 3.53 6.72 2.51
C GLU A 92 3.05 5.40 3.12
N PRO A 93 3.23 5.19 4.44
CA PRO A 93 2.72 4.01 5.13
C PRO A 93 1.23 3.79 4.86
N ILE A 94 0.82 2.55 4.59
CA ILE A 94 -0.56 2.27 4.23
C ILE A 94 -1.51 2.43 5.42
N SER A 95 -1.00 2.35 6.66
CA SER A 95 -1.78 2.68 7.86
C SER A 95 -2.28 4.12 7.87
N LYS A 96 -1.62 5.05 7.15
CA LYS A 96 -2.00 6.46 7.11
C LYS A 96 -3.43 6.68 6.61
N TYR A 97 -3.93 5.85 5.70
CA TYR A 97 -5.32 5.93 5.21
C TYR A 97 -6.36 5.78 6.33
N ILE A 98 -6.00 5.09 7.42
CA ILE A 98 -6.91 4.77 8.52
C ILE A 98 -6.57 5.58 9.78
N GLU A 99 -5.30 5.99 9.92
CA GLU A 99 -4.80 6.66 11.12
C GLU A 99 -4.75 8.19 11.05
N ASN A 100 -4.90 8.80 9.86
CA ASN A 100 -4.96 10.26 9.75
C ASN A 100 -6.25 10.83 10.39
N GLU A 101 -6.22 12.12 10.74
CA GLU A 101 -7.33 12.76 11.48
C GLU A 101 -8.63 12.78 10.68
N ASP A 102 -8.56 13.06 9.38
CA ASP A 102 -9.72 13.10 8.49
C ASP A 102 -10.40 11.72 8.39
N ALA A 103 -9.62 10.64 8.31
CA ALA A 103 -10.10 9.28 8.30
C ALA A 103 -10.74 8.93 9.64
N LYS A 104 -10.12 9.29 10.76
CA LYS A 104 -10.68 9.06 12.10
C LYS A 104 -12.06 9.68 12.26
N ILE A 105 -12.31 10.86 11.69
CA ILE A 105 -13.63 11.51 11.71
C ILE A 105 -14.66 10.64 10.96
N LEU A 106 -14.31 10.13 9.79
CA LEU A 106 -15.21 9.29 8.98
C LEU A 106 -15.42 7.90 9.61
N LEU A 107 -14.39 7.33 10.23
CA LEU A 107 -14.41 6.00 10.83
C LEU A 107 -15.23 5.92 12.13
N VAL A 108 -15.63 7.05 12.72
CA VAL A 108 -16.57 7.11 13.87
C VAL A 108 -18.01 6.75 13.45
N SER A 109 -18.27 6.55 12.15
CA SER A 109 -19.58 6.15 11.65
C SER A 109 -20.04 4.83 12.27
N LYS A 110 -21.28 4.79 12.78
CA LYS A 110 -21.89 3.58 13.31
C LYS A 110 -22.29 2.64 12.17
N ASP A 111 -21.42 1.71 11.82
CA ASP A 111 -21.71 0.64 10.87
C ASP A 111 -21.15 -0.71 11.35
N ASN A 112 -22.04 -1.66 11.62
CA ASN A 112 -21.65 -2.97 12.14
C ASN A 112 -20.71 -3.77 11.21
N ILE A 113 -20.68 -3.52 9.89
CA ILE A 113 -19.75 -4.21 8.99
C ILE A 113 -18.34 -3.64 9.20
N LEU A 114 -18.23 -2.30 9.22
CA LEU A 114 -17.00 -1.59 9.55
C LEU A 114 -16.50 -1.98 10.93
N ASP A 115 -17.33 -1.90 11.96
CA ASP A 115 -16.97 -2.21 13.35
C ASP A 115 -16.38 -3.62 13.51
N ARG A 116 -16.89 -4.58 12.72
CA ARG A 116 -16.42 -5.96 12.74
C ARG A 116 -15.08 -6.16 12.03
N ARG A 117 -14.83 -5.44 10.93
CA ARG A 117 -13.66 -5.67 10.05
C ARG A 117 -12.50 -4.71 10.32
N LEU A 118 -12.79 -3.48 10.74
CA LEU A 118 -11.81 -2.42 10.93
C LEU A 118 -10.65 -2.81 11.86
N PRO A 119 -10.86 -3.51 13.00
CA PRO A 119 -9.75 -3.91 13.86
C PRO A 119 -8.72 -4.79 13.15
N LYS A 120 -9.19 -5.78 12.37
CA LYS A 120 -8.31 -6.67 11.60
C LYS A 120 -7.60 -5.92 10.47
N ILE A 121 -8.30 -5.04 9.77
CA ILE A 121 -7.70 -4.19 8.73
C ILE A 121 -6.58 -3.32 9.33
N GLN A 122 -6.82 -2.69 10.49
CA GLN A 122 -5.81 -1.88 11.19
C GLN A 122 -4.60 -2.70 11.62
N GLU A 123 -4.82 -3.89 12.18
CA GLU A 123 -3.75 -4.82 12.55
C GLU A 123 -2.89 -5.20 11.35
N LEU A 124 -3.53 -5.59 10.23
CA LEU A 124 -2.84 -5.95 9.00
C LEU A 124 -2.08 -4.78 8.37
N CYS A 125 -2.66 -3.56 8.37
CA CYS A 125 -1.96 -2.36 7.90
C CYS A 125 -0.68 -2.08 8.71
N ARG A 126 -0.75 -2.19 10.05
CA ARG A 126 0.43 -2.02 10.91
C ARG A 126 1.47 -3.11 10.69
N ALA A 127 1.03 -4.36 10.62
CA ALA A 127 1.92 -5.48 10.36
C ALA A 127 2.62 -5.34 9.00
N TYR A 128 1.92 -4.84 7.98
CA TYR A 128 2.50 -4.52 6.68
C TYR A 128 3.58 -3.43 6.80
N ASP A 129 3.24 -2.28 7.38
CA ASP A 129 4.17 -1.15 7.53
C ASP A 129 5.41 -1.54 8.34
N GLU A 130 5.23 -2.29 9.43
CA GLU A 130 6.35 -2.82 10.25
C GLU A 130 7.29 -3.71 9.44
N ASN A 131 6.77 -4.59 8.58
CA ASN A 131 7.61 -5.44 7.76
C ASN A 131 8.29 -4.67 6.62
N VAL A 132 7.61 -3.68 6.05
CA VAL A 132 8.21 -2.75 5.07
C VAL A 132 9.39 -1.99 5.70
N GLU A 133 9.25 -1.49 6.92
CA GLU A 133 10.35 -0.81 7.62
C GLU A 133 11.49 -1.77 7.98
N LYS A 134 11.19 -2.98 8.48
CA LYS A 134 12.22 -4.04 8.68
C LYS A 134 13.00 -4.34 7.41
N LEU A 135 12.30 -4.40 6.26
CA LEU A 135 12.94 -4.61 4.97
C LEU A 135 13.86 -3.44 4.59
N LYS A 136 13.41 -2.19 4.78
CA LYS A 136 14.24 -0.99 4.54
C LYS A 136 15.48 -0.99 5.41
N GLU A 137 15.34 -1.29 6.70
CA GLU A 137 16.46 -1.39 7.64
C GLU A 137 17.44 -2.50 7.22
N LEU A 138 16.94 -3.66 6.79
CA LEU A 138 17.80 -4.74 6.31
C LEU A 138 18.57 -4.34 5.04
N ILE A 139 17.92 -3.69 4.06
CA ILE A 139 18.58 -3.19 2.86
C ILE A 139 19.66 -2.17 3.22
N LYS A 140 19.36 -1.25 4.14
CA LYS A 140 20.33 -0.29 4.66
C LYS A 140 21.51 -0.98 5.33
N ASN A 141 21.25 -1.97 6.18
CA ASN A 141 22.27 -2.77 6.85
C ASN A 141 23.12 -3.57 5.84
N ILE A 142 22.56 -4.03 4.73
CA ILE A 142 23.33 -4.65 3.64
C ILE A 142 24.26 -3.60 3.02
N ALA A 143 23.71 -2.44 2.66
CA ALA A 143 24.43 -1.34 2.03
C ALA A 143 25.59 -0.81 2.89
N GLU A 144 25.42 -0.73 4.20
CA GLU A 144 26.46 -0.29 5.15
C GLU A 144 27.54 -1.37 5.40
N SER A 145 27.24 -2.64 5.13
CA SER A 145 28.14 -3.77 5.42
C SER A 145 28.87 -4.31 4.19
N ILE A 146 28.81 -3.63 3.03
CA ILE A 146 29.46 -4.13 1.81
C ILE A 146 30.98 -4.20 2.03
N PRO A 147 31.59 -5.38 1.90
CA PRO A 147 33.02 -5.53 2.14
C PRO A 147 33.86 -4.93 1.01
N ASP A 148 35.03 -4.38 1.36
CA ASP A 148 35.98 -3.79 0.41
C ASP A 148 36.46 -4.80 -0.64
N GLU A 149 36.49 -6.09 -0.30
CA GLU A 149 36.82 -7.17 -1.23
C GLU A 149 35.81 -7.27 -2.37
N PHE A 150 34.52 -7.08 -2.09
CA PHE A 150 33.48 -7.07 -3.12
C PHE A 150 33.59 -5.83 -4.02
N ILE A 151 33.86 -4.67 -3.41
CA ILE A 151 34.08 -3.41 -4.15
C ILE A 151 35.30 -3.54 -5.08
N SER A 152 36.37 -4.18 -4.59
CA SER A 152 37.58 -4.46 -5.38
C SER A 152 37.32 -5.45 -6.51
N PHE A 153 36.46 -6.45 -6.28
CA PHE A 153 35.99 -7.34 -7.32
C PHE A 153 35.21 -6.58 -8.41
N LEU A 154 34.24 -5.74 -8.00
CA LEU A 154 33.47 -4.90 -8.93
C LEU A 154 34.37 -4.03 -9.80
N GLU A 155 35.38 -3.38 -9.21
CA GLU A 155 36.33 -2.55 -9.95
C GLU A 155 37.04 -3.34 -11.05
N LYS A 156 37.55 -4.53 -10.73
CA LYS A 156 38.21 -5.41 -11.72
C LYS A 156 37.26 -5.87 -12.81
N THR A 157 36.03 -6.23 -12.47
CA THR A 157 35.03 -6.67 -13.45
C THR A 157 34.59 -5.52 -14.36
N LEU A 158 34.46 -4.29 -13.84
CA LEU A 158 34.20 -3.10 -14.63
C LEU A 158 35.35 -2.79 -15.60
N GLU A 159 36.61 -2.95 -15.16
CA GLU A 159 37.78 -2.82 -16.02
C GLU A 159 37.80 -3.86 -17.14
N GLN A 160 37.38 -5.09 -16.86
CA GLN A 160 37.27 -6.18 -17.85
C GLN A 160 36.16 -5.91 -18.88
N HIS A 161 35.01 -5.38 -18.47
CA HIS A 161 33.93 -4.98 -19.37
C HIS A 161 34.38 -3.90 -20.37
N GLY A 162 35.39 -3.09 -20.02
CA GLY A 162 36.03 -2.15 -20.95
C GLY A 162 35.26 -0.86 -21.22
N ASP A 163 34.08 -0.67 -20.61
CA ASP A 163 33.36 0.60 -20.66
C ASP A 163 34.05 1.66 -19.78
N ARG A 164 34.84 2.50 -20.42
CA ARG A 164 35.57 3.60 -19.77
C ARG A 164 34.66 4.56 -19.02
N LYS A 165 33.42 4.80 -19.46
CA LYS A 165 32.51 5.73 -18.77
C LYS A 165 32.11 5.17 -17.41
N LEU A 166 31.74 3.89 -17.33
CA LEU A 166 31.38 3.23 -16.08
C LEU A 166 32.57 3.16 -15.13
N VAL A 167 33.78 2.83 -15.62
CA VAL A 167 34.99 2.81 -14.80
C VAL A 167 35.31 4.20 -14.21
N ILE A 168 35.20 5.26 -15.03
CA ILE A 168 35.41 6.63 -14.56
C ILE A 168 34.37 7.01 -13.50
N GLN A 169 33.09 6.72 -13.74
CA GLN A 169 32.01 7.00 -12.78
C GLN A 169 32.22 6.26 -11.46
N PHE A 170 32.58 4.99 -11.52
CA PHE A 170 32.89 4.19 -10.33
C PHE A 170 34.05 4.82 -9.53
N ARG A 171 35.15 5.21 -10.19
CA ARG A 171 36.30 5.82 -9.51
C ARG A 171 36.00 7.22 -8.95
N GLN A 172 35.09 7.97 -9.57
CA GLN A 172 34.66 9.29 -9.10
C GLN A 172 33.78 9.21 -7.85
N ASN A 173 32.82 8.28 -7.82
CA ASN A 173 31.95 8.08 -6.66
C ASN A 173 31.69 6.58 -6.42
N ARG A 174 32.66 5.91 -5.79
CA ARG A 174 32.61 4.46 -5.53
C ARG A 174 31.38 4.05 -4.73
N LEU A 175 31.03 4.83 -3.70
CA LEU A 175 29.91 4.52 -2.83
C LEU A 175 28.58 4.61 -3.58
N GLU A 176 28.28 5.76 -4.19
CA GLU A 176 27.01 5.97 -4.90
C GLU A 176 26.84 4.97 -6.06
N PHE A 177 27.91 4.70 -6.81
CA PHE A 177 27.89 3.70 -7.86
C PHE A 177 27.55 2.32 -7.31
N THR A 178 28.23 1.90 -6.24
CA THR A 178 28.01 0.58 -5.61
C THR A 178 26.59 0.46 -5.09
N LEU A 179 26.03 1.52 -4.48
CA LEU A 179 24.64 1.52 -3.99
C LEU A 179 23.61 1.45 -5.13
N THR A 180 23.87 2.12 -6.24
CA THR A 180 23.00 2.05 -7.42
C THR A 180 22.99 0.64 -8.00
N LEU A 181 24.15 -0.02 -8.09
CA LEU A 181 24.26 -1.39 -8.55
C LEU A 181 23.69 -2.39 -7.52
N LEU A 182 23.85 -2.12 -6.22
CA LEU A 182 23.32 -2.95 -5.14
C LEU A 182 21.81 -3.13 -5.28
N ARG A 183 21.05 -2.08 -5.62
CA ARG A 183 19.62 -2.20 -5.92
C ARG A 183 19.34 -3.34 -6.89
N ASP A 184 20.09 -3.39 -7.98
CA ASP A 184 19.88 -4.37 -9.05
C ASP A 184 20.33 -5.78 -8.62
N ILE A 185 21.35 -5.90 -7.76
CA ILE A 185 21.76 -7.15 -7.08
C ILE A 185 20.65 -7.66 -6.16
N LEU A 186 20.12 -6.82 -5.28
CA LEU A 186 19.11 -7.21 -4.29
C LEU A 186 17.79 -7.64 -4.93
N LEU A 187 17.42 -6.99 -6.04
CA LEU A 187 16.23 -7.34 -6.81
C LEU A 187 16.41 -8.59 -7.69
N GLN A 188 17.62 -9.15 -7.77
CA GLN A 188 17.92 -10.37 -8.54
C GLN A 188 17.40 -10.31 -9.99
N LYS A 189 17.47 -9.12 -10.62
CA LYS A 189 16.90 -8.94 -11.95
C LYS A 189 17.71 -9.75 -12.96
N GLU A 190 17.06 -10.67 -13.67
CA GLU A 190 17.70 -11.38 -14.78
C GLU A 190 18.14 -10.42 -15.90
N ARG A 191 17.37 -9.34 -16.10
CA ARG A 191 17.64 -8.29 -17.09
C ARG A 191 17.24 -6.92 -16.55
N LEU A 192 18.08 -5.92 -16.80
CA LEU A 192 17.77 -4.53 -16.51
C LEU A 192 17.06 -3.88 -17.70
N HIS A 193 16.38 -2.77 -17.44
CA HIS A 193 15.77 -1.97 -18.49
C HIS A 193 16.87 -1.42 -19.43
N PRO A 194 16.67 -1.35 -20.77
CA PRO A 194 17.70 -0.90 -21.72
C PRO A 194 18.31 0.48 -21.41
N ASN A 195 17.52 1.37 -20.78
CA ASN A 195 17.97 2.71 -20.39
C ASN A 195 18.74 2.75 -19.05
N ASN A 196 18.91 1.62 -18.36
CA ASN A 196 19.73 1.55 -17.15
C ASN A 196 21.21 1.63 -17.57
N ILE A 197 21.98 2.49 -16.91
CA ILE A 197 23.42 2.69 -17.17
C ILE A 197 24.24 1.40 -17.03
N PHE A 198 23.76 0.43 -16.26
CA PHE A 198 24.39 -0.88 -16.07
C PHE A 198 23.85 -1.96 -17.01
N SER A 199 22.94 -1.66 -17.94
CA SER A 199 22.25 -2.69 -18.74
C SER A 199 23.22 -3.65 -19.44
N ASP A 200 24.21 -3.13 -20.17
CA ASP A 200 25.17 -3.94 -20.91
C ASP A 200 26.12 -4.69 -19.96
N PHE A 201 26.64 -4.00 -18.94
CA PHE A 201 27.46 -4.60 -17.89
C PHE A 201 26.75 -5.76 -17.18
N TRP A 202 25.49 -5.55 -16.79
CA TRP A 202 24.69 -6.53 -16.06
C TRP A 202 24.33 -7.73 -16.92
N LYS A 203 24.08 -7.51 -18.22
CA LYS A 203 23.82 -8.58 -19.17
C LYS A 203 25.01 -9.53 -19.31
N GLU A 204 26.23 -9.02 -19.25
CA GLU A 204 27.46 -9.82 -19.38
C GLU A 204 27.93 -10.40 -18.05
N TYR A 205 27.96 -9.58 -16.98
CA TYR A 205 28.57 -9.92 -15.70
C TYR A 205 27.60 -10.09 -14.54
N GLY A 206 26.31 -9.79 -14.70
CA GLY A 206 25.33 -9.76 -13.60
C GLY A 206 25.25 -11.08 -12.81
N ARG A 207 25.31 -12.22 -13.49
CA ARG A 207 25.36 -13.54 -12.83
C ARG A 207 26.61 -13.74 -11.98
N GLN A 208 27.76 -13.29 -12.49
CA GLN A 208 29.03 -13.38 -11.78
C GLN A 208 29.03 -12.45 -10.56
N VAL A 209 28.59 -11.21 -10.74
CA VAL A 209 28.45 -10.22 -9.66
C VAL A 209 27.55 -10.74 -8.55
N TYR A 210 26.39 -11.27 -8.90
CA TYR A 210 25.46 -11.86 -7.94
C TYR A 210 26.07 -13.06 -7.19
N SER A 211 26.74 -13.96 -7.92
CA SER A 211 27.41 -15.12 -7.33
C SER A 211 28.51 -14.73 -6.35
N GLU A 212 29.38 -13.77 -6.71
CA GLU A 212 30.42 -13.27 -5.81
C GLU A 212 29.83 -12.58 -4.57
N PHE A 213 28.72 -11.83 -4.73
CA PHE A 213 28.03 -11.22 -3.60
C PHE A 213 27.55 -12.27 -2.58
N LEU A 214 27.04 -13.41 -3.05
CA LEU A 214 26.57 -14.51 -2.19
C LEU A 214 27.69 -15.38 -1.58
N LYS A 215 28.94 -15.26 -2.06
CA LYS A 215 30.07 -15.96 -1.40
C LYS A 215 30.38 -15.38 -0.02
N ILE A 216 29.99 -14.14 0.24
CA ILE A 216 30.12 -13.52 1.55
C ILE A 216 29.00 -14.06 2.44
N ASP A 217 29.34 -14.90 3.41
CA ASP A 217 28.34 -15.61 4.23
C ASP A 217 27.33 -14.66 4.89
N VAL A 218 27.78 -13.52 5.41
CA VAL A 218 26.90 -12.49 5.99
C VAL A 218 25.92 -11.92 4.97
N MET A 219 26.33 -11.75 3.70
CA MET A 219 25.44 -11.25 2.65
C MET A 219 24.44 -12.32 2.21
N ARG A 220 24.86 -13.58 2.15
CA ARG A 220 23.98 -14.70 1.86
C ARG A 220 22.85 -14.78 2.88
N GLU A 221 23.18 -14.74 4.17
CA GLU A 221 22.20 -14.75 5.25
C GLU A 221 21.23 -13.56 5.15
N LYS A 222 21.76 -12.35 4.93
CA LYS A 222 20.92 -11.15 4.76
C LYS A 222 20.02 -11.23 3.52
N MET A 223 20.46 -11.87 2.43
CA MET A 223 19.64 -12.09 1.23
C MET A 223 18.51 -13.10 1.47
N GLU A 224 18.76 -14.13 2.28
CA GLU A 224 17.73 -15.07 2.72
C GLU A 224 16.69 -14.36 3.61
N GLN A 225 17.13 -13.57 4.59
CA GLN A 225 16.25 -12.75 5.44
C GLN A 225 15.42 -11.76 4.61
N LEU A 226 16.04 -11.11 3.61
CA LEU A 226 15.36 -10.18 2.70
C LEU A 226 14.24 -10.89 1.92
N SER A 227 14.49 -12.11 1.45
CA SER A 227 13.48 -12.92 0.78
C SER A 227 12.33 -13.31 1.73
N GLN A 228 12.66 -13.72 2.95
CA GLN A 228 11.66 -14.07 3.97
C GLN A 228 10.75 -12.90 4.34
N ILE A 229 11.31 -11.71 4.60
CA ILE A 229 10.52 -10.52 4.93
C ILE A 229 9.66 -10.11 3.72
N ARG A 230 10.21 -10.16 2.50
CA ARG A 230 9.44 -9.89 1.28
C ARG A 230 8.23 -10.82 1.18
N ASP A 231 8.42 -12.11 1.40
CA ASP A 231 7.36 -13.11 1.28
C ASP A 231 6.28 -12.89 2.37
N GLN A 232 6.68 -12.54 3.60
CA GLN A 232 5.75 -12.12 4.66
C GLN A 232 4.94 -10.87 4.28
N ILE A 233 5.57 -9.87 3.65
CA ILE A 233 4.86 -8.68 3.17
C ILE A 233 3.80 -9.05 2.11
N ILE A 234 4.14 -9.95 1.18
CA ILE A 234 3.21 -10.43 0.15
C ILE A 234 2.01 -11.15 0.78
N GLU A 235 2.24 -12.01 1.78
CA GLU A 235 1.20 -12.73 2.51
C GLU A 235 0.26 -11.76 3.24
N ILE A 236 0.81 -10.82 4.02
CA ILE A 236 0.02 -9.80 4.73
C ILE A 236 -0.79 -8.95 3.73
N ALA A 237 -0.17 -8.56 2.62
CA ALA A 237 -0.86 -7.80 1.57
C ALA A 237 -2.02 -8.58 0.96
N GLU A 238 -1.86 -9.90 0.77
CA GLU A 238 -2.94 -10.76 0.28
C GLU A 238 -4.10 -10.86 1.26
N GLU A 239 -3.81 -11.11 2.54
CA GLU A 239 -4.84 -11.15 3.58
C GLU A 239 -5.59 -9.81 3.69
N LEU A 240 -4.87 -8.70 3.64
CA LEU A 240 -5.46 -7.37 3.70
C LEU A 240 -6.32 -7.06 2.46
N LEU A 241 -5.87 -7.45 1.26
CA LEU A 241 -6.69 -7.31 0.04
C LEU A 241 -7.99 -8.10 0.14
N ILE A 242 -7.96 -9.31 0.72
CA ILE A 242 -9.16 -10.14 0.94
C ILE A 242 -10.11 -9.42 1.90
N GLU A 243 -9.63 -8.94 3.04
CA GLU A 243 -10.45 -8.23 4.02
C GLU A 243 -11.09 -6.96 3.44
N LEU A 244 -10.33 -6.18 2.65
CA LEU A 244 -10.84 -5.00 1.94
C LEU A 244 -11.91 -5.38 0.91
N GLN A 245 -11.69 -6.46 0.15
CA GLN A 245 -12.65 -6.91 -0.85
C GLN A 245 -13.95 -7.39 -0.20
N GLU A 246 -13.88 -8.11 0.91
CA GLU A 246 -15.06 -8.55 1.64
C GLU A 246 -15.84 -7.38 2.27
N LEU A 247 -15.14 -6.40 2.85
CA LEU A 247 -15.74 -5.15 3.34
C LEU A 247 -16.56 -4.45 2.24
N LEU A 248 -15.93 -4.19 1.10
CA LEU A 248 -16.57 -3.51 -0.03
C LEU A 248 -17.75 -4.31 -0.59
N LYS A 249 -17.64 -5.65 -0.63
CA LYS A 249 -18.72 -6.55 -1.08
C LYS A 249 -19.93 -6.50 -0.14
N GLU A 250 -19.71 -6.50 1.16
CA GLU A 250 -20.80 -6.41 2.14
C GLU A 250 -21.47 -5.04 2.12
N TRP A 251 -20.70 -3.96 1.99
CA TRP A 251 -21.25 -2.62 1.80
C TRP A 251 -22.06 -2.49 0.50
N LYS A 252 -21.57 -3.05 -0.61
CA LYS A 252 -22.32 -3.12 -1.87
C LYS A 252 -23.69 -3.77 -1.68
N LYS A 253 -23.73 -4.90 -0.98
CA LYS A 253 -24.95 -5.66 -0.73
C LYS A 253 -25.91 -4.93 0.22
N LYS A 254 -25.40 -4.32 1.29
CA LYS A 254 -26.23 -3.69 2.33
C LYS A 254 -26.75 -2.31 1.93
N TYR A 255 -25.95 -1.53 1.21
CA TYR A 255 -26.23 -0.13 0.90
C TYR A 255 -26.58 0.11 -0.58
N GLU A 256 -26.76 -0.97 -1.36
CA GLU A 256 -27.11 -0.95 -2.78
C GLU A 256 -26.22 -0.01 -3.60
N LEU A 257 -24.94 0.04 -3.23
CA LEU A 257 -23.94 0.85 -3.94
C LEU A 257 -23.77 0.26 -5.35
N THR A 258 -23.80 1.12 -6.36
CA THR A 258 -23.61 0.70 -7.75
C THR A 258 -22.16 0.26 -7.96
N GLY A 259 -21.90 -0.58 -8.98
CA GLY A 259 -20.54 -1.03 -9.28
C GLY A 259 -19.56 0.10 -9.54
N LEU A 260 -20.03 1.20 -10.14
CA LEU A 260 -19.27 2.42 -10.40
C LEU A 260 -18.87 3.16 -9.11
N GLU A 261 -19.65 3.04 -8.04
CA GLU A 261 -19.38 3.69 -6.75
C GLU A 261 -18.34 2.95 -5.90
N LEU A 262 -17.90 1.76 -6.34
CA LEU A 262 -16.95 0.90 -5.62
C LEU A 262 -15.81 0.38 -6.52
N GLN A 263 -15.67 0.95 -7.71
CA GLN A 263 -14.50 0.76 -8.56
C GLN A 263 -13.40 1.72 -8.12
N ALA A 264 -12.15 1.23 -8.10
CA ALA A 264 -11.03 2.14 -7.90
C ALA A 264 -11.00 3.14 -9.07
N PRO A 265 -10.57 4.41 -8.87
CA PRO A 265 -10.48 5.40 -9.94
C PRO A 265 -9.74 4.89 -11.19
N ASP A 266 -8.75 4.03 -10.98
CA ASP A 266 -7.89 3.45 -12.02
C ASP A 266 -8.57 2.32 -12.82
N GLU A 267 -9.72 1.81 -12.36
CA GLU A 267 -10.54 0.79 -13.04
C GLU A 267 -11.66 1.42 -13.90
N LEU A 268 -11.78 2.75 -13.89
CA LEU A 268 -12.80 3.53 -14.62
C LEU A 268 -12.25 4.22 -15.89
N ALA A 269 -10.95 4.11 -16.15
CA ALA A 269 -10.24 4.64 -17.32
C ALA A 269 -9.97 3.55 -18.36
#